data_AF-A0A968F0P9-F1
#
_entry.id   AF-A0A968F0P9-F1
#
_cell.length_a   1.000
_cell.length_b   1.000
_cell.length_c   1.000
_cell.angle_alpha   90.00
_cell.angle_beta   90.00
_cell.angle_gamma   90.00
#
_symmetry.space_group_name_H-M   'P 1'
#
loop_
_entity.id
_entity.type
_entity.pdbx_description
1 polymer ?
#
loop_
_entity_poly.entity_id
_entity_poly.type
_entity_poly.pdbx_seq_one_letter_code
_entity_poly.pdbx_strand_id
1 'polypeptide(L)' 'MSDAESIINYVFIGGDPSSQLVAGDVDCDGNCNVSDAAWIAKYVFAGGNDPCDTNDGGIPDC' A
#
# COMPACT_ATOMS: atom_id res chain seq x y z
N MET A 1 -13.35 -11.91 -13.26
CA MET A 1 -11.97 -11.48 -13.48
C MET A 1 -11.46 -11.07 -12.12
N SER A 2 -10.40 -11.74 -11.65
CA SER A 2 -10.02 -11.78 -10.23
C SER A 2 -9.28 -10.51 -9.82
N ASP A 3 -9.41 -10.07 -8.56
CA ASP A 3 -8.71 -8.90 -8.02
C ASP A 3 -7.18 -9.00 -8.22
N ALA A 4 -6.64 -10.22 -8.19
CA ALA A 4 -5.24 -10.51 -8.46
C ALA A 4 -4.80 -10.13 -9.89
N GLU A 5 -5.67 -10.22 -10.89
CA GLU A 5 -5.37 -9.84 -12.28
C GLU A 5 -5.37 -8.31 -12.45
N SER A 6 -6.25 -7.61 -11.73
CA SER A 6 -6.32 -6.14 -11.73
C SER A 6 -5.07 -5.50 -11.10
N ILE A 7 -4.51 -6.13 -10.07
CA ILE A 7 -3.30 -5.62 -9.39
C ILE A 7 -2.07 -5.77 -10.28
N ILE A 8 -1.92 -6.90 -10.97
CA ILE A 8 -0.78 -7.13 -11.87
C ILE A 8 -0.82 -6.16 -13.07
N ASN A 9 -2.00 -5.93 -13.66
CA ASN A 9 -2.13 -4.96 -14.75
C ASN A 9 -1.92 -3.52 -14.30
N TYR A 10 -2.34 -3.16 -13.09
CA TYR A 10 -2.05 -1.84 -12.53
C TYR A 10 -0.55 -1.61 -12.37
N VAL A 11 0.12 -2.52 -11.65
CA VAL A 11 1.54 -2.39 -11.27
C VAL A 11 2.48 -2.45 -12.48
N PHE A 12 2.18 -3.29 -13.49
CA PHE A 12 3.10 -3.53 -14.61
C PHE A 12 2.69 -2.90 -15.94
N ILE A 13 1.41 -2.57 -16.14
CA ILE A 13 0.88 -2.08 -17.42
C ILE A 13 0.36 -0.63 -17.31
N GLY A 14 0.27 -0.06 -16.10
CA GLY A 14 -0.29 1.28 -15.89
C GLY A 14 -1.82 1.27 -16.03
N GLY A 15 -2.47 0.24 -15.47
CA GLY A 15 -3.93 0.15 -15.37
C GLY A 15 -4.54 1.29 -14.55
N ASP A 16 -5.87 1.37 -14.52
CA ASP A 16 -6.58 2.48 -13.88
C ASP A 16 -6.41 2.47 -12.34
N PRO A 17 -5.88 3.56 -11.72
CA PRO A 17 -5.51 3.64 -10.31
C PRO A 17 -6.70 3.71 -9.33
N SER A 18 -7.92 3.91 -9.84
CA SER A 18 -9.05 4.37 -9.04
C SER A 18 -9.53 3.40 -7.95
N SER A 19 -9.17 2.12 -8.03
CA SER A 19 -9.57 1.10 -7.03
C SER A 19 -8.44 0.62 -6.12
N GLN A 20 -7.18 0.96 -6.40
CA GLN A 20 -6.01 0.42 -5.68
C GLN A 20 -5.23 1.47 -4.89
N LEU A 21 -5.52 2.76 -5.09
CA LEU A 21 -4.87 3.84 -4.35
C LEU A 21 -5.02 3.69 -2.84
N VAL A 22 -6.24 3.39 -2.36
CA VAL A 22 -6.53 3.32 -0.91
C VAL A 22 -5.92 2.09 -0.23
N ALA A 23 -5.74 0.98 -0.95
CA ALA A 23 -5.18 -0.24 -0.37
C ALA A 23 -3.65 -0.32 -0.50
N GLY A 24 -3.07 0.47 -1.42
CA GLY A 24 -1.66 0.42 -1.76
C GLY A 24 -0.84 1.61 -1.25
N ASP A 25 -1.47 2.65 -0.72
CA ASP A 25 -0.85 3.82 -0.09
C ASP A 25 -0.80 3.61 1.44
N VAL A 26 0.22 2.88 1.90
CA VAL A 26 0.38 2.51 3.31
C VAL A 26 1.12 3.55 4.12
N ASP A 27 1.81 4.49 3.46
CA ASP A 27 2.42 5.66 4.12
C ASP A 27 1.54 6.92 4.06
N CYS A 28 0.35 6.81 3.46
CA CYS A 28 -0.70 7.82 3.39
C CYS A 28 -0.25 9.10 2.70
N ASP A 29 0.70 9.00 1.76
CA ASP A 29 1.27 10.15 1.03
C ASP A 29 0.41 10.59 -0.18
N GLY A 30 -0.66 9.84 -0.46
CA GLY A 30 -1.58 10.05 -1.59
C GLY A 30 -1.12 9.38 -2.89
N ASN A 31 0.01 8.67 -2.89
CA ASN A 31 0.65 8.09 -4.05
C ASN A 31 1.09 6.64 -3.78
N CYS A 32 0.34 5.66 -4.30
CA CYS A 32 0.80 4.26 -4.27
C CYS A 32 2.06 4.05 -5.15
N ASN A 33 3.23 3.93 -4.51
CA ASN A 33 4.54 3.83 -5.14
C ASN A 33 5.47 2.81 -4.43
N VAL A 34 6.77 2.76 -4.80
CA VAL A 34 7.70 1.78 -4.23
C VAL A 34 7.99 2.01 -2.74
N SER A 35 7.74 3.23 -2.25
CA SER A 35 7.90 3.60 -0.84
C SER A 35 6.91 2.83 0.05
N ASP A 36 5.68 2.66 -0.43
CA ASP A 36 4.66 1.81 0.20
C ASP A 36 5.09 0.36 0.31
N ALA A 37 5.63 -0.20 -0.79
CA ALA A 37 6.13 -1.56 -0.80
C ALA A 37 7.30 -1.76 0.18
N ALA A 38 8.17 -0.75 0.32
CA ALA A 38 9.25 -0.77 1.30
C ALA A 38 8.72 -0.70 2.74
N TRP A 39 7.64 0.04 2.99
CA TRP A 39 6.94 0.11 4.27
C TRP A 39 6.38 -1.26 4.68
N ILE A 40 5.65 -1.93 3.78
CA ILE A 40 5.11 -3.29 4.01
C ILE A 40 6.25 -4.28 4.28
N ALA A 41 7.34 -4.23 3.51
CA ALA A 41 8.48 -5.10 3.73
C ALA A 41 9.10 -4.89 5.12
N LYS A 42 9.23 -3.63 5.57
CA LYS A 42 9.73 -3.34 6.92
C LYS A 42 8.77 -3.84 8.00
N TYR A 43 7.46 -3.70 7.82
CA TYR A 43 6.47 -4.27 8.73
C TYR A 43 6.62 -5.79 8.86
N VAL A 44 6.58 -6.50 7.72
CA VAL A 44 6.61 -7.98 7.67
C VAL A 44 7.92 -8.55 8.21
N PHE A 45 9.06 -7.94 7.88
CA PHE A 45 10.38 -8.50 8.22
C PHE A 45 11.00 -7.93 9.49
N ALA A 46 10.65 -6.71 9.90
CA ALA A 46 11.23 -6.06 11.06
C ALA A 46 10.25 -5.84 12.23
N GLY A 47 8.94 -6.11 12.04
CA GLY A 47 7.92 -5.91 13.08
C GLY A 47 7.74 -4.44 13.44
N GLY A 48 7.70 -3.57 12.42
CA GLY A 48 7.45 -2.13 12.58
C GLY A 48 5.96 -1.79 12.77
N ASN A 49 5.64 -0.51 12.63
CA ASN A 49 4.28 0.02 12.67
C ASN A 49 3.35 -0.65 11.67
N ASP A 50 2.09 -0.81 12.06
CA ASP A 50 1.03 -1.33 11.19
C ASP A 50 0.87 -0.43 9.93
N PRO A 51 0.45 -1.01 8.79
CA PRO A 51 0.18 -0.23 7.58
C PRO A 51 -0.87 0.85 7.83
N CYS A 52 -0.67 2.05 7.30
CA CYS A 52 -1.45 3.25 7.60
C CYS A 52 -1.35 3.76 9.06
N ASP A 53 -0.55 3.19 9.95
CA ASP A 53 -0.28 3.76 11.28
C ASP A 53 1.06 4.53 11.27
N THR A 54 1.02 5.74 10.70
CA THR A 54 2.23 6.56 10.53
C THR A 54 2.78 7.09 11.86
N ASN A 55 1.97 7.08 12.92
CA ASN A 55 2.30 7.66 14.23
C ASN A 55 2.43 6.65 15.39
N ASP A 56 2.31 5.35 15.13
CA ASP A 56 2.35 4.27 16.13
C ASP A 56 1.22 4.36 17.18
N GLY A 57 0.07 4.87 16.76
CA GLY A 57 -1.10 5.08 17.61
C GLY A 57 -1.93 3.82 17.83
N GLY A 58 -1.64 2.74 17.08
CA GLY A 58 -2.46 1.54 17.01
C GLY A 58 -3.78 1.74 16.26
N ILE A 59 -3.89 2.81 15.47
CA ILE A 59 -5.07 3.19 14.69
C ILE A 59 -4.60 3.60 13.30
N PRO A 60 -5.22 3.08 12.22
CA PRO A 60 -4.97 3.58 10.87
C PRO A 60 -5.28 5.08 10.75
N ASP A 61 -4.28 5.84 10.31
CA ASP A 61 -4.34 7.28 9.96
C ASP A 61 -4.99 7.50 8.57
N CYS A 62 -5.19 6.41 7.83
CA CYS A 62 -6.06 6.23 6.67
C CYS A 62 -7.19 5.24 7.03
#